data_AF-A0A6B3ETF2-F1
#
_entry.id   AF-A0A6B3ETF2-F1
#
_cell.length_a   1.000
_cell.length_b   1.000
_cell.length_c   1.000
_cell.angle_alpha   90.00
_cell.angle_beta   90.00
_cell.angle_gamma   90.00
#
_symmetry.space_group_name_H-M   'P 1'
#
loop_
_entity.id
_entity.type
_entity.pdbx_description
1 polymer ?
#
loop_
_entity_poly.entity_id
_entity_poly.type
_entity_poly.pdbx_seq_one_letter_code
_entity_poly.pdbx_strand_id
1 'polypeptide(L)' 'MIQPVAVIGAGPYGLSTAAHLRARGLPVRVFGEPMVSWREHMPAGMVLKSTPAASNLDAPQPGHTLLDYC' A
#
# COMPACT_ATOMS: atom_id res chain seq x y z
N MET A 1 10.47 9.59 -23.70
CA MET A 1 10.52 8.17 -23.29
C MET A 1 9.82 8.06 -21.95
N ILE A 2 8.87 7.13 -21.80
CA ILE A 2 8.23 6.88 -20.50
C ILE A 2 9.13 5.88 -19.76
N GLN A 3 9.67 6.26 -18.60
CA GLN A 3 10.49 5.37 -17.78
C GLN A 3 9.60 4.65 -16.76
N PRO A 4 9.55 3.31 -16.77
CA PRO A 4 8.83 2.56 -15.75
C PRO A 4 9.49 2.70 -14.38
N VAL A 5 8.67 2.75 -13.33
CA VAL A 5 9.12 2.84 -11.94
C VAL A 5 8.91 1.51 -11.24
N ALA A 6 9.96 1.00 -10.59
CA ALA A 6 9.88 -0.11 -9.67
C ALA A 6 9.76 0.43 -8.23
N VAL A 7 8.75 -0.04 -7.50
CA VAL A 7 8.61 0.19 -6.06
C VAL A 7 8.92 -1.12 -5.35
N ILE A 8 9.93 -1.11 -4.48
CA ILE A 8 10.34 -2.30 -3.72
C ILE A 8 9.76 -2.20 -2.30
N GLY A 9 8.90 -3.16 -1.97
CA GLY A 9 8.13 -3.20 -0.73
C GLY A 9 6.65 -2.93 -0.98
N ALA A 10 5.79 -3.88 -0.60
CA ALA A 10 4.33 -3.79 -0.75
C ALA A 10 3.62 -3.53 0.60
N GLY A 11 4.28 -2.80 1.51
CA GLY A 11 3.65 -2.27 2.72
C GLY A 11 2.93 -0.94 2.47
N PRO A 12 2.39 -0.30 3.53
CA PRO A 12 1.60 0.93 3.45
C PRO A 12 2.24 2.03 2.59
N TYR A 13 3.53 2.28 2.81
CA TYR A 13 4.26 3.32 2.08
C TYR A 13 4.52 2.98 0.62
N GLY A 14 4.84 1.71 0.32
CA GLY A 14 5.07 1.28 -1.06
C GLY A 14 3.79 1.32 -1.89
N LEU A 15 2.67 0.87 -1.31
CA LEU A 15 1.35 0.92 -1.94
C LEU A 15 0.88 2.36 -2.15
N SER A 16 1.02 3.24 -1.15
CA SER A 16 0.73 4.67 -1.25
C SER A 16 1.59 5.35 -2.32
N THR A 17 2.91 5.11 -2.31
CA THR A 17 3.82 5.66 -3.33
C THR A 17 3.42 5.21 -4.73
N ALA A 18 3.08 3.93 -4.91
CA ALA A 18 2.64 3.41 -6.19
C ALA A 18 1.32 4.03 -6.67
N ALA A 19 0.37 4.28 -5.78
CA ALA A 19 -0.88 4.98 -6.10
C ALA A 19 -0.61 6.39 -6.64
N HIS A 20 0.24 7.16 -5.94
CA HIS A 20 0.62 8.51 -6.37
C HIS A 20 1.38 8.55 -7.70
N LEU A 21 2.28 7.59 -7.95
CA LEU A 21 3.00 7.50 -9.21
C LEU A 21 2.07 7.13 -10.38
N ARG A 22 1.15 6.18 -10.16
CA ARG A 22 0.14 5.80 -11.15
C ARG A 22 -0.80 6.94 -11.50
N ALA A 23 -1.21 7.73 -10.49
CA ALA A 23 -2.02 8.93 -10.70
C ALA A 23 -1.35 9.99 -11.59
N ARG A 24 -0.01 10.00 -11.65
CA ARG A 24 0.76 10.85 -12.57
C ARG A 24 0.97 10.24 -13.95
N GLY A 25 0.32 9.12 -14.25
CA GLY A 25 0.43 8.43 -15.54
C GLY A 25 1.70 7.62 -15.73
N LEU A 26 2.45 7.33 -14.65
CA LEU A 26 3.67 6.54 -14.75
C LEU A 26 3.35 5.04 -14.74
N PRO A 27 4.05 4.22 -15.55
CA PRO A 27 3.98 2.77 -15.46
C PRO A 27 4.71 2.32 -14.19
N VAL A 28 3.99 1.69 -13.25
CA VAL A 28 4.52 1.32 -11.94
C VAL A 28 4.32 -0.16 -11.65
N ARG A 29 5.41 -0.83 -11.28
CA ARG A 29 5.40 -2.20 -10.75
C ARG A 29 5.83 -2.20 -9.28
N VAL A 30 5.00 -2.78 -8.42
CA VAL A 30 5.32 -2.99 -7.00
C VAL A 30 5.84 -4.41 -6.84
N PHE A 31 6.90 -4.58 -6.05
CA PHE A 31 7.50 -5.85 -5.71
C PHE A 31 7.35 -6.14 -4.22
N GLY A 32 7.02 -7.40 -3.92
CA GLY A 32 6.68 -7.86 -2.57
C GLY A 32 5.22 -8.25 -2.47
N GLU A 33 4.88 -8.92 -1.37
CA GLU A 33 3.52 -9.34 -1.09
C GLU A 33 2.77 -8.25 -0.30
N PRO A 34 1.58 -7.80 -0.76
CA PRO A 34 0.84 -6.74 -0.11
C PRO A 34 0.68 -7.00 1.38
N MET A 35 1.05 -6.04 2.22
CA MET A 35 0.80 -6.10 3.67
C MET A 35 1.32 -7.35 4.41
N VAL A 36 2.27 -8.11 3.85
CA VAL A 36 2.75 -9.38 4.42
C VAL A 36 3.32 -9.25 5.84
N SER A 37 3.98 -8.13 6.16
CA SER A 37 4.45 -7.87 7.52
C SER A 37 3.29 -7.72 8.52
N TRP A 38 2.17 -7.14 8.09
CA TRP A 38 0.98 -7.00 8.94
C TRP A 38 0.21 -8.30 9.09
N ARG A 39 0.16 -9.14 8.05
CA ARG A 39 -0.58 -10.41 8.10
C ARG A 39 0.18 -11.51 8.83
N GLU A 40 1.49 -11.59 8.64
CA GLU A 40 2.27 -12.78 9.01
C GLU A 40 3.30 -12.53 10.09
N HIS A 41 3.66 -11.27 10.35
CA HIS A 41 4.77 -10.92 11.24
C HIS A 41 4.37 -10.02 12.41
N MET A 42 3.07 -9.73 12.56
CA MET A 42 2.58 -8.99 13.72
C MET A 42 2.63 -9.87 14.97
N PRO A 43 3.15 -9.35 16.11
CA PRO A 43 3.08 -10.08 17.36
C PRO A 43 1.64 -10.42 17.72
N ALA A 44 1.44 -11.60 18.31
CA ALA A 44 0.14 -12.03 18.78
C ALA A 44 -0.48 -10.98 19.72
N GLY A 45 -1.74 -10.63 19.46
CA GLY A 45 -2.47 -9.62 20.22
C GLY A 45 -2.20 -8.17 19.82
N MET A 46 -1.29 -7.90 18.87
CA MET A 46 -1.12 -6.55 18.34
C MET A 46 -2.23 -6.19 17.35
N VAL A 47 -2.83 -5.01 17.55
CA VAL A 47 -3.90 -4.45 16.70
C VAL A 47 -3.60 -3.00 16.34
N LEU A 48 -4.20 -2.53 15.24
CA LEU A 48 -4.24 -1.09 14.97
C LEU A 48 -5.09 -0.39 16.03
N LYS A 49 -4.66 0.82 16.43
CA LYS A 49 -5.46 1.67 17.33
C LYS A 49 -6.73 2.18 16.66
N SER A 50 -6.69 2.39 15.35
CA SER A 50 -7.80 2.82 14.52
C SER A 50 -8.65 1.65 14.05
N THR A 51 -9.94 1.87 13.85
CA THR A 51 -10.80 0.90 13.18
C THR A 51 -10.41 0.75 11.71
N PRO A 52 -10.76 -0.37 11.03
CA PRO A 52 -10.45 -0.54 9.61
C PRO A 52 -10.96 0.60 8.73
N ALA A 53 -12.18 1.10 8.99
CA ALA A 53 -12.77 2.22 8.25
C ALA A 53 -12.04 3.56 8.45
N ALA A 54 -11.30 3.71 9.55
CA ALA A 54 -10.45 4.86 9.83
C ALA A 54 -8.99 4.64 9.43
N SER A 55 -8.66 3.51 8.79
CA SER A 55 -7.31 3.14 8.41
C SER A 55 -7.20 3.12 6.88
N ASN A 56 -6.69 4.23 6.33
CA ASN A 56 -6.52 4.38 4.89
C ASN A 56 -5.04 4.57 4.55
N LEU A 57 -4.64 4.08 3.39
CA LEU A 57 -3.36 4.46 2.80
C LEU A 57 -3.55 5.79 2.07
N ASP A 58 -2.60 6.69 2.21
CA ASP A 58 -2.64 7.95 1.49
C ASP A 58 -2.60 7.70 -0.03
N ALA A 59 -3.60 8.20 -0.75
CA ALA A 59 -3.71 8.03 -2.19
C ALA A 59 -4.53 9.17 -2.81
N PRO A 60 -4.24 9.54 -4.07
CA PRO A 60 -4.94 10.63 -4.76
C PRO A 60 -6.30 10.23 -5.33
N GLN A 61 -6.66 8.94 -5.31
CA GLN A 61 -7.97 8.42 -5.71
C GLN A 61 -8.58 7.53 -4.61
N PRO A 62 -9.90 7.29 -4.62
CA PRO A 62 -10.54 6.26 -3.79
C PRO A 62 -10.04 4.84 -4.12
N GLY A 63 -10.23 3.89 -3.19
CA GLY A 63 -9.87 2.47 -3.39
C GLY A 63 -8.48 2.06 -2.87
N HIS A 64 -8.00 2.75 -1.84
CA HIS A 64 -6.71 2.49 -1.17
C HIS A 64 -6.86 2.41 0.35
N THR A 65 -7.99 1.88 0.82
CA THR A 65 -8.25 1.60 2.22
C THR A 65 -7.39 0.41 2.70
N LEU A 66 -7.29 0.20 4.01
CA LEU A 66 -6.62 -1.00 4.53
C LEU A 66 -7.29 -2.30 4.04
N LEU A 67 -8.62 -2.30 3.89
CA LEU A 67 -9.40 -3.47 3.45
C LEU A 67 -9.16 -3.82 1.98
N ASP A 68 -8.66 -2.89 1.17
CA ASP A 68 -8.33 -3.16 -0.23
C ASP A 68 -7.04 -4.00 -0.37
N TYR A 69 -6.30 -4.20 0.74
CA TYR A 69 -4.97 -4.84 0.74
C TYR A 69 -4.80 -5.97 1.77
N CYS A 70 -5.81 -6.25 2.60
CA CYS A 70 -5.75 -7.22 3.72
C CYS A 70 -6.88 -8.24 3.65
#